data_AF-A0A1G8ZF99-F1
#
_entry.id   AF-A0A1G8ZF99-F1
#
_cell.length_a   1.000
_cell.length_b   1.000
_cell.length_c   1.000
_cell.angle_alpha   90.00
_cell.angle_beta   90.00
_cell.angle_gamma   90.00
#
_symmetry.space_group_name_H-M   'P 1'
#
loop_
_entity.id
_entity.type
_entity.pdbx_description
1 polymer ?
#
loop_
_entity_poly.entity_id
_entity_poly.type
_entity_poly.pdbx_seq_one_letter_code
_entity_poly.pdbx_strand_id
1 'polypeptide(L)'
;MFYKEFLPDNTSQVWIEVGFLPPIEYQRAVALLHRLAMNGEAGASLIASILIAATAGSGRTTCSYRILDSARLRRTAREYGIDPAGRTDIELARAVTRAIIAEYGDGTAEEDA
;
A
#
# COMPACT_ATOMS: atom_id res chain seq x y z
N MET A 1 -19.53 23.36 0.41
CA MET A 1 -19.46 21.92 0.13
C MET A 1 -18.45 21.36 1.12
N PHE A 2 -18.92 20.62 2.13
CA PHE A 2 -18.12 20.23 3.29
C PHE A 2 -17.01 19.27 2.86
N TYR A 3 -15.74 19.65 3.08
CA TYR A 3 -14.64 18.69 3.14
C TYR A 3 -14.85 17.87 4.41
N LYS A 4 -15.68 16.84 4.29
CA LYS A 4 -15.97 15.90 5.35
C LYS A 4 -14.69 15.13 5.61
N GLU A 5 -14.02 15.56 6.66
CA GLU A 5 -13.04 14.87 7.48
C GLU A 5 -12.32 13.74 6.75
N PHE A 6 -11.12 14.08 6.27
CA PHE A 6 -10.06 13.11 6.05
C PHE A 6 -9.74 12.50 7.43
N LEU A 7 -10.56 11.54 7.85
CA LEU A 7 -10.33 10.79 9.07
C LEU A 7 -8.89 10.25 8.97
N PRO A 8 -8.00 10.60 9.91
CA PRO A 8 -6.70 9.96 10.01
C PRO A 8 -6.96 8.55 10.55
N ASP A 9 -7.55 7.71 9.71
CA ASP A 9 -7.61 6.28 9.90
C ASP A 9 -6.15 5.81 9.89
N ASN A 10 -5.74 5.00 10.87
CA ASN A 10 -4.35 4.61 11.18
C ASN A 10 -3.48 4.21 9.97
N THR A 11 -4.09 3.91 8.81
CA THR A 11 -3.42 3.65 7.53
C THR A 11 -2.67 4.86 6.93
N SER A 12 -2.92 6.10 7.37
CA SER A 12 -2.08 7.23 6.94
C SER A 12 -0.69 7.22 7.60
N GLN A 13 -0.60 6.65 8.81
CA GLN A 13 0.65 6.55 9.56
C GLN A 13 1.60 5.51 8.93
N VAL A 14 1.06 4.42 8.35
CA VAL A 14 1.88 3.38 7.70
C VAL A 14 2.82 3.98 6.66
N TRP A 15 2.35 4.95 5.86
CA TRP A 15 3.12 5.58 4.80
C TRP A 15 4.30 6.40 5.35
N ILE A 16 4.09 7.10 6.47
CA ILE A 16 5.14 7.86 7.15
C ILE A 16 6.15 6.91 7.81
N GLU A 17 5.69 5.78 8.33
CA GLU A 17 6.53 4.74 8.94
C GLU A 17 7.41 4.02 7.92
N VAL A 18 6.92 3.80 6.70
CA VAL A 18 7.71 3.21 5.60
C VAL A 18 8.54 4.25 4.82
N GLY A 19 8.41 5.54 5.16
CA GLY A 19 9.28 6.60 4.64
C GLY A 19 8.89 7.16 3.27
N PHE A 20 7.65 6.96 2.79
CA PHE A 20 7.19 7.58 1.54
C PHE A 20 5.67 7.70 1.48
N LEU A 21 5.18 8.59 0.62
CA LEU A 21 3.75 8.73 0.32
C LEU A 21 3.46 8.26 -1.11
N PRO A 22 2.64 7.22 -1.31
CA PRO A 22 2.20 6.84 -2.64
C PRO A 22 1.16 7.83 -3.17
N PRO A 23 0.80 7.76 -4.47
CA PRO A 23 -0.36 8.46 -5.03
C PRO A 23 -1.62 8.28 -4.17
N ILE A 24 -2.47 9.32 -4.13
CA ILE A 24 -3.65 9.40 -3.25
C ILE A 24 -4.62 8.23 -3.46
N GLU A 25 -4.66 7.69 -4.67
CA GLU A 25 -5.47 6.54 -5.04
C GLU A 25 -5.05 5.28 -4.26
N TYR A 26 -3.74 5.06 -4.10
CA TYR A 26 -3.22 3.92 -3.32
C TYR A 26 -3.41 4.12 -1.82
N GLN A 27 -3.27 5.36 -1.32
CA GLN A 27 -3.53 5.65 0.09
C GLN A 27 -5.00 5.33 0.44
N ARG A 28 -5.94 5.77 -0.40
CA ARG A 28 -7.37 5.49 -0.23
C ARG A 28 -7.70 4.00 -0.39
N ALA A 29 -7.05 3.32 -1.34
CA ALA A 29 -7.25 1.90 -1.55
C ALA A 29 -6.83 1.07 -0.32
N VAL A 30 -5.67 1.36 0.27
CA VAL A 30 -5.22 0.67 1.50
C VAL A 30 -6.11 1.00 2.69
N ALA A 31 -6.55 2.25 2.85
CA ALA A 31 -7.51 2.63 3.90
C ALA A 31 -8.83 1.83 3.76
N LEU A 32 -9.33 1.66 2.53
CA LEU A 32 -10.53 0.87 2.27
C LEU A 32 -10.30 -0.61 2.57
N LEU A 33 -9.19 -1.19 2.10
CA LEU A 33 -8.84 -2.59 2.37
C LEU A 33 -8.74 -2.86 3.87
N HIS A 34 -8.08 -1.97 4.61
CA HIS A 34 -7.97 -2.08 6.06
C HIS A 34 -9.32 -2.08 6.75
N ARG A 35 -10.22 -1.16 6.37
CA ARG A 35 -11.58 -1.10 6.91
C ARG A 35 -12.39 -2.36 6.59
N LEU A 36 -12.29 -2.86 5.37
CA LEU A 36 -13.00 -4.07 4.95
C LEU A 36 -12.51 -5.30 5.71
N ALA A 37 -11.18 -5.44 5.86
CA ALA A 37 -10.57 -6.50 6.66
C ALA A 37 -11.02 -6.44 8.12
N MET A 38 -11.02 -5.24 8.73
CA MET A 38 -11.49 -5.04 10.11
C MET A 38 -12.98 -5.38 10.30
N ASN A 39 -13.79 -5.24 9.25
CA ASN A 39 -15.21 -5.60 9.28
C ASN A 39 -15.47 -7.08 8.93
N GLY A 40 -14.43 -7.88 8.65
CA GLY A 40 -14.56 -9.26 8.21
C GLY A 40 -15.20 -9.41 6.82
N GLU A 41 -15.18 -8.36 5.99
CA GLU A 41 -15.75 -8.41 4.65
C GLU A 41 -14.83 -9.19 3.70
N ALA A 42 -15.31 -10.34 3.20
CA ALA A 42 -14.60 -11.20 2.25
C ALA A 42 -14.19 -10.52 0.93
N GLY A 43 -14.65 -9.27 0.68
CA GLY A 43 -14.28 -8.49 -0.50
C GLY A 43 -12.87 -7.89 -0.46
N ALA A 44 -12.22 -7.83 0.72
CA ALA A 44 -10.89 -7.24 0.85
C ALA A 44 -9.85 -7.92 -0.05
N SER A 45 -9.80 -9.26 -0.05
CA SER A 45 -8.82 -10.02 -0.84
C SER A 45 -9.03 -9.88 -2.35
N LEU A 46 -10.29 -9.80 -2.79
CA LEU A 46 -10.64 -9.58 -4.20
C LEU A 46 -10.22 -8.17 -4.65
N ILE A 47 -10.53 -7.15 -3.84
CA ILE A 47 -10.18 -5.76 -4.15
C ILE A 47 -8.66 -5.61 -4.17
N ALA A 48 -7.93 -6.22 -3.24
CA ALA A 48 -6.47 -6.23 -3.21
C ALA A 48 -5.88 -6.84 -4.50
N SER A 49 -6.42 -7.98 -4.93
CA SER A 49 -6.00 -8.65 -6.17
C SER A 49 -6.23 -7.78 -7.43
N ILE A 50 -7.40 -7.13 -7.51
CA ILE A 50 -7.73 -6.20 -8.62
C ILE A 50 -6.77 -5.01 -8.63
N LEU A 51 -6.44 -4.46 -7.46
CA LEU A 51 -5.51 -3.34 -7.33
C LEU A 51 -4.10 -3.72 -7.78
N ILE A 52 -3.60 -4.90 -7.39
CA ILE A 52 -2.29 -5.42 -7.85
C ILE A 52 -2.27 -5.51 -9.38
N ALA A 53 -3.29 -6.11 -10.00
CA ALA A 53 -3.40 -6.22 -11.45
C ALA A 53 -3.43 -4.84 -12.14
N ALA A 54 -4.19 -3.88 -11.58
CA ALA A 54 -4.25 -2.51 -12.09
C ALA A 54 -2.89 -1.78 -11.99
N THR A 55 -2.11 -2.03 -10.93
CA THR A 55 -0.78 -1.44 -10.78
C THR A 55 0.24 -2.03 -11.76
N ALA A 56 0.05 -3.26 -12.24
CA ALA A 56 0.94 -3.93 -13.18
C ALA A 56 0.82 -3.39 -14.62
N GLY A 57 -0.39 -3.00 -15.03
CA GLY A 57 -0.66 -2.47 -16.38
C GLY A 57 -0.43 -0.96 -16.57
N SER A 58 -0.31 -0.18 -15.49
CA SER A 58 -0.23 1.28 -15.59
C SER A 58 1.20 1.79 -15.83
N GLY A 59 1.55 1.96 -17.10
CA GLY A 59 2.67 2.81 -17.54
C GLY A 59 2.38 4.32 -17.42
N ARG A 60 1.24 4.73 -16.83
CA ARG A 60 0.72 6.11 -16.83
C ARG A 60 0.21 6.58 -15.47
N THR A 61 0.95 6.30 -14.39
CA THR A 61 0.69 7.03 -13.14
C THR A 61 1.49 8.32 -13.15
N THR A 62 0.89 9.40 -13.68
CA THR A 62 1.42 10.77 -13.67
C THR A 62 1.40 11.41 -12.27
N CYS A 63 1.02 10.66 -11.24
CA CYS A 63 1.14 11.06 -9.85
C CYS A 63 2.42 10.43 -9.27
N SER A 64 3.39 11.30 -8.97
CA SER A 64 4.71 10.91 -8.49
C SER A 64 4.64 10.43 -7.04
N TYR A 65 5.29 9.30 -6.74
CA TYR A 65 5.58 8.91 -5.36
C TYR A 65 6.43 9.99 -4.70
N ARG A 66 6.08 10.38 -3.46
CA ARG A 66 6.88 11.34 -2.69
C ARG A 66 7.70 10.59 -1.66
N ILE A 67 9.01 10.55 -1.87
CA ILE A 67 9.94 9.95 -0.91
C ILE A 67 10.15 10.92 0.25
N LEU A 68 9.95 10.45 1.49
CA LEU A 68 10.14 11.23 2.71
C LEU A 68 11.48 10.88 3.36
N ASP A 69 11.85 9.60 3.37
CA ASP A 69 13.10 9.07 3.90
C ASP A 69 13.55 7.85 3.09
N SER A 70 14.55 8.04 2.23
CA SER A 70 15.09 6.97 1.37
C SER A 70 15.76 5.84 2.17
N ALA A 71 16.34 6.13 3.33
CA ALA A 71 17.01 5.10 4.14
C ALA A 71 15.96 4.20 4.79
N ARG A 72 14.89 4.79 5.31
CA ARG A 72 13.72 4.09 5.86
C ARG A 72 13.02 3.27 4.79
N LEU A 73 12.76 3.84 3.61
CA LEU A 73 12.19 3.10 2.47
C LEU A 73 13.03 1.88 2.09
N ARG A 74 14.36 2.03 2.00
CA ARG A 74 15.26 0.91 1.67
C ARG A 74 15.29 -0.16 2.75
N ARG A 75 15.17 0.22 4.02
CA ARG A 75 15.02 -0.72 5.12
C ARG A 75 13.70 -1.49 5.00
N THR A 76 12.59 -0.78 4.81
CA THR A 76 11.27 -1.39 4.63
C THR A 76 11.23 -2.30 3.42
N ALA A 77 11.82 -1.91 2.30
CA ALA A 77 11.93 -2.79 1.13
C ALA A 77 12.60 -4.13 1.50
N ARG A 78 13.69 -4.11 2.27
CA ARG A 78 14.34 -5.34 2.74
C ARG A 78 13.47 -6.15 3.69
N GLU A 79 12.71 -5.50 4.57
CA GLU A 79 11.76 -6.16 5.48
C GLU A 79 10.68 -6.94 4.70
N TYR A 80 10.27 -6.40 3.55
CA TYR A 80 9.40 -7.08 2.59
C TYR A 80 10.11 -8.07 1.63
N GLY A 81 11.41 -8.34 1.84
CA GLY A 81 12.19 -9.23 0.96
C GLY A 81 12.50 -8.64 -0.42
N ILE A 82 12.30 -7.34 -0.62
CA ILE A 82 12.57 -6.62 -1.87
C ILE A 82 14.03 -6.14 -1.86
N ASP A 83 14.82 -6.63 -2.82
CA ASP A 83 16.21 -6.17 -2.98
C ASP A 83 16.26 -4.70 -3.46
N PRO A 84 16.89 -3.79 -2.68
CA PRO A 84 17.07 -2.40 -3.08
C PRO A 84 18.21 -2.19 -4.09
N ALA A 85 19.07 -3.17 -4.35
CA ALA A 85 20.21 -3.00 -5.25
C ALA A 85 19.75 -2.71 -6.69
N GLY A 86 20.34 -1.69 -7.31
CA GLY A 86 20.07 -1.32 -8.70
C GLY A 86 18.68 -0.73 -8.98
N ARG A 87 17.85 -0.51 -7.95
CA ARG A 87 16.52 0.10 -8.08
C ARG A 87 16.52 1.55 -7.64
N THR A 88 15.75 2.37 -8.35
CA THR A 88 15.45 3.74 -7.92
C THR A 88 14.52 3.74 -6.72
N ASP A 89 14.55 4.80 -5.91
CA ASP A 89 13.66 4.93 -4.77
C ASP A 89 12.17 4.89 -5.17
N ILE A 90 11.83 5.34 -6.39
CA ILE A 90 10.45 5.28 -6.91
C ILE A 90 10.03 3.84 -7.25
N GLU A 91 10.94 3.04 -7.82
CA GLU A 91 10.69 1.62 -8.06
C GLU A 91 10.54 0.85 -6.76
N LEU A 92 11.34 1.19 -5.75
CA LEU A 92 11.23 0.62 -4.41
C LEU A 92 9.91 0.99 -3.75
N ALA A 93 9.52 2.28 -3.76
CA ALA A 93 8.25 2.73 -3.21
C ALA A 93 7.05 2.06 -3.87
N ARG A 94 7.10 1.85 -5.19
CA ARG A 94 6.08 1.10 -5.94
C ARG A 94 6.03 -0.36 -5.52
N ALA A 95 7.19 -1.02 -5.39
CA ALA A 95 7.27 -2.41 -4.98
C ALA A 95 6.74 -2.61 -3.55
N VAL A 96 7.12 -1.72 -2.62
CA VAL A 96 6.62 -1.72 -1.23
C VAL A 96 5.11 -1.47 -1.18
N THR A 97 4.58 -0.54 -1.99
CA THR A 97 3.13 -0.32 -2.08
C THR A 97 2.37 -1.56 -2.52
N ARG A 98 2.90 -2.31 -3.50
CA ARG A 98 2.30 -3.58 -3.94
C ARG A 98 2.36 -4.63 -2.84
N ALA A 99 3.47 -4.72 -2.12
CA ALA A 99 3.61 -5.66 -1.00
C ALA A 99 2.57 -5.38 0.08
N ILE A 100 2.41 -4.11 0.48
CA ILE A 100 1.39 -3.68 1.46
C ILE A 100 -0.03 -4.05 0.99
N ILE A 101 -0.35 -3.84 -0.29
CA ILE A 101 -1.67 -4.22 -0.83
C ILE A 101 -1.83 -5.75 -0.81
N ALA A 102 -0.77 -6.51 -1.10
CA ALA A 102 -0.80 -7.97 -1.13
C ALA A 102 -1.03 -8.59 0.26
N GLU A 103 -0.59 -7.94 1.35
CA GLU A 103 -0.90 -8.39 2.72
C GLU A 103 -2.41 -8.51 2.96
N TYR A 104 -3.23 -7.63 2.37
CA TYR A 104 -4.69 -7.71 2.42
C TYR A 104 -5.28 -8.76 1.47
N GLY A 105 -4.50 -9.23 0.50
CA GLY A 105 -4.88 -10.28 -0.46
C GLY A 105 -4.62 -11.70 0.05
N ASP A 106 -3.55 -11.87 0.83
CA ASP A 106 -3.09 -13.16 1.35
C ASP A 106 -3.75 -13.52 2.70
N GLY A 107 -4.36 -12.54 3.38
CA GLY A 107 -4.96 -12.68 4.70
C GLY A 107 -6.40 -13.21 4.73
N THR A 108 -6.65 -14.41 4.22
CA THR A 108 -7.82 -15.23 4.63
C THR A 108 -7.48 -16.73 4.61
N ALA A 109 -6.66 -17.20 5.56
CA ALA A 109 -6.62 -18.62 5.96
C ALA A 109 -5.91 -18.79 7.32
N GLU A 110 -6.60 -18.42 8.41
CA GLU A 110 -6.43 -18.85 9.83
C GLU A 110 -7.18 -17.78 10.65
N GLU A 111 -8.31 -18.03 11.32
CA GLU A 111 -8.59 -19.00 12.38
C GLU A 111 -10.04 -19.53 12.30
N ASP A 112 -10.21 -20.84 12.11
CA ASP A 112 -11.33 -21.62 12.65
C ASP A 112 -10.68 -22.86 13.29
N ALA A 113 -10.45 -22.81 14.60
CA ALA A 113 -9.98 -23.91 15.42
C ALA A 113 -11.01 -24.25 16.50
#